data_AF-S7MJJ4-F1
#
_entry.id   AF-S7MJJ4-F1
#
_cell.length_a   1.000
_cell.length_b   1.000
_cell.length_c   1.000
_cell.angle_alpha   90.00
_cell.angle_beta   90.00
_cell.angle_gamma   90.00
#
_symmetry.space_group_name_H-M   'P 1'
#
loop_
_entity.id
_entity.type
_entity.pdbx_description
1 polymer ?
#
loop_
_entity_poly.entity_id
_entity_poly.type
_entity_poly.pdbx_seq_one_letter_code
_entity_poly.pdbx_strand_id
1 'polypeptide(L)'
;MTAEERRNLHAFRDYVTKILDPTYILSYMAPWFKEDAVQYIQAEKNNKGVMEAATLFLKFLLELQEEGWFRGFLDALHHAGYSGLYEAIESWDFHKIEKLEEHRSLLRRLQPEFKTRINPNDILPELSECLINQECEEIRQVCSNKGPMAGAEKMVECLLRSDKENWPKYLKLALEKEESNFSELWIIEKGAKEETKELEDGEIETSDVQIFYKEEPECQNLSQNSCPPAEASCTQSPIKPRNYQLELARPALEGKNTIICAPTGCGKTFVALLICEHHLQKFPRGQKGKIVFFANQLPVYEQQKSVFLKYFERHGYKIAGISGATVENISVDQIVENNDIIILTPQILVNSLKNGTIPSLSVFTLMIFDECHNTSKLHPYNVIMFHYLDQKLGGSSDPLPQVIGLTASVGVGDAKNTTEATEYICKLCASLDTSVVATVKDNLEELEEIVYKPQKCK
;
A
#
# COMPACT_ATOMS: atom_id res chain seq x y z
N MET A 1 -27.24 37.22 -1.40
CA MET A 1 -25.86 36.80 -1.10
C MET A 1 -25.33 37.66 0.04
N THR A 2 -24.70 37.09 1.05
CA THR A 2 -23.98 37.87 2.07
C THR A 2 -22.64 38.32 1.51
N ALA A 3 -22.11 39.49 1.91
CA ALA A 3 -20.76 39.93 1.51
C ALA A 3 -19.65 38.94 1.93
N GLU A 4 -19.99 37.94 2.72
CA GLU A 4 -19.15 36.83 3.16
C GLU A 4 -19.00 35.75 2.08
N GLU A 5 -20.09 35.31 1.43
CA GLU A 5 -20.04 34.30 0.35
C GLU A 5 -19.14 34.77 -0.81
N ARG A 6 -19.22 36.05 -1.19
CA ARG A 6 -18.34 36.63 -2.23
C ARG A 6 -16.87 36.61 -1.81
N ARG A 7 -16.60 36.94 -0.55
CA ARG A 7 -15.22 36.96 -0.02
C ARG A 7 -14.65 35.55 0.05
N ASN A 8 -15.45 34.58 0.49
CA ASN A 8 -15.04 33.18 0.56
C ASN A 8 -14.81 32.60 -0.84
N LEU A 9 -15.72 32.85 -1.79
CA LEU A 9 -15.55 32.40 -3.17
C LEU A 9 -14.29 32.99 -3.82
N HIS A 10 -13.97 34.26 -3.53
CA HIS A 10 -12.74 34.89 -3.97
C HIS A 10 -11.48 34.30 -3.29
N ALA A 11 -11.57 33.93 -2.01
CA ALA A 11 -10.47 33.32 -1.25
C ALA A 11 -10.12 31.92 -1.79
N PHE A 12 -11.14 31.12 -2.14
CA PHE A 12 -10.98 29.75 -2.65
C PHE A 12 -11.02 29.64 -4.18
N ARG A 13 -10.89 30.78 -4.89
CA ARG A 13 -10.99 30.83 -6.37
C ARG A 13 -10.06 29.85 -7.06
N ASP A 14 -8.87 29.61 -6.51
CA ASP A 14 -7.85 28.76 -7.11
C ASP A 14 -8.30 27.29 -7.20
N TYR A 15 -9.13 26.81 -6.29
CA TYR A 15 -9.71 25.46 -6.37
C TYR A 15 -10.73 25.38 -7.50
N VAL A 16 -11.58 26.40 -7.62
CA VAL A 16 -12.61 26.47 -8.65
C VAL A 16 -11.98 26.58 -10.03
N THR A 17 -10.97 27.43 -10.23
CA THR A 17 -10.33 27.61 -11.55
C THR A 17 -9.57 26.38 -12.05
N LYS A 18 -8.99 25.59 -11.13
CA LYS A 18 -8.28 24.35 -11.47
C LYS A 18 -9.21 23.21 -11.90
N ILE A 19 -10.46 23.23 -11.47
CA ILE A 19 -11.42 22.11 -11.60
C ILE A 19 -12.50 22.41 -12.63
N LEU A 20 -13.13 23.59 -12.53
CA LEU A 20 -14.33 23.93 -13.27
C LEU A 20 -14.01 24.16 -14.74
N ASP A 21 -14.75 23.48 -15.64
CA ASP A 21 -14.88 23.91 -17.02
C ASP A 21 -16.18 24.68 -17.11
N PRO A 22 -16.12 26.02 -17.29
CA PRO A 22 -17.33 26.82 -17.27
C PRO A 22 -18.29 26.43 -18.39
N THR A 23 -17.80 25.87 -19.51
CA THR A 23 -18.65 25.55 -20.67
C THR A 23 -19.73 24.51 -20.37
N TYR A 24 -19.52 23.66 -19.36
CA TYR A 24 -20.52 22.67 -18.93
C TYR A 24 -21.64 23.28 -18.07
N ILE A 25 -21.42 24.48 -17.51
CA ILE A 25 -22.40 25.15 -16.65
C ILE A 25 -22.99 26.43 -17.26
N LEU A 26 -22.43 26.95 -18.35
CA LEU A 26 -22.88 28.20 -18.98
C LEU A 26 -24.36 28.20 -19.36
N SER A 27 -24.91 27.06 -19.79
CA SER A 27 -26.34 26.95 -20.15
C SER A 27 -27.27 27.14 -18.95
N TYR A 28 -26.87 26.65 -17.77
CA TYR A 28 -27.62 26.83 -16.52
C TYR A 28 -27.48 28.25 -15.95
N MET A 29 -26.38 28.92 -16.29
CA MET A 29 -26.09 30.30 -15.86
C MET A 29 -26.65 31.38 -16.79
N ALA A 30 -27.33 30.99 -17.88
CA ALA A 30 -27.96 31.90 -18.84
C ALA A 30 -28.89 32.97 -18.23
N PRO A 31 -29.60 32.74 -17.10
CA PRO A 31 -30.41 33.79 -16.48
C PRO A 31 -29.59 34.99 -15.97
N TRP A 32 -28.31 34.79 -15.63
CA TRP A 32 -27.46 35.82 -15.03
C TRP A 32 -26.32 36.29 -15.95
N PHE A 33 -25.89 35.48 -16.91
CA PHE A 33 -24.90 35.89 -17.90
C PHE A 33 -25.53 36.34 -19.20
N LYS A 34 -25.06 37.49 -19.69
CA LYS A 34 -25.39 37.98 -21.04
C LYS A 34 -24.70 37.14 -22.11
N GLU A 35 -25.29 37.08 -23.30
CA GLU A 35 -24.78 36.27 -24.42
C GLU A 35 -23.35 36.62 -24.84
N ASP A 36 -22.97 37.91 -24.76
CA ASP A 36 -21.61 38.38 -25.04
C ASP A 36 -20.59 37.81 -24.04
N ALA A 37 -20.94 37.78 -22.75
CA ALA A 37 -20.10 37.17 -21.71
C ALA A 37 -19.97 35.66 -21.90
N VAL A 38 -21.05 34.95 -22.25
CA VAL A 38 -21.04 33.51 -22.53
C VAL A 38 -20.13 33.20 -23.73
N GLN A 39 -20.28 33.93 -24.83
CA GLN A 39 -19.43 33.78 -26.03
C GLN A 39 -17.96 34.09 -25.72
N TYR A 40 -17.71 35.10 -24.89
CA TYR A 40 -16.35 35.48 -24.53
C TYR A 40 -15.67 34.39 -23.69
N ILE A 41 -16.38 33.79 -22.72
CA ILE A 41 -15.85 32.66 -21.93
C ILE A 41 -15.56 31.44 -22.83
N GLN A 42 -16.44 31.14 -23.79
CA GLN A 42 -16.21 30.06 -24.75
C GLN A 42 -14.99 30.32 -25.66
N ALA A 43 -14.84 31.55 -26.13
CA ALA A 43 -13.67 31.96 -26.91
C ALA A 43 -12.37 31.88 -26.10
N GLU A 44 -12.41 32.29 -24.82
CA GLU A 44 -11.25 32.22 -23.93
C GLU A 44 -10.81 30.77 -23.70
N LYS A 45 -11.74 29.82 -23.55
CA LYS A 45 -11.44 28.38 -23.47
C LYS A 45 -10.68 27.89 -24.71
N ASN A 46 -11.15 28.27 -25.89
CA ASN A 46 -10.55 27.83 -27.16
C ASN A 46 -9.16 28.45 -27.40
N ASN A 47 -8.94 29.69 -26.92
CA ASN A 47 -7.70 30.44 -27.19
C ASN A 47 -6.60 30.21 -26.14
N LYS A 48 -6.97 30.15 -24.85
CA LYS A 48 -6.02 30.11 -23.72
C LYS A 48 -6.18 28.90 -22.81
N GLY A 49 -7.19 28.07 -23.05
CA GLY A 49 -7.46 26.88 -22.27
C GLY A 49 -8.46 27.09 -21.15
N VAL A 50 -8.79 25.98 -20.49
CA VAL A 50 -9.96 25.90 -19.60
C VAL A 50 -9.76 26.67 -18.28
N MET A 51 -8.55 26.70 -17.73
CA MET A 51 -8.23 27.43 -16.49
C MET A 51 -8.50 28.95 -16.65
N GLU A 52 -8.22 29.48 -17.83
CA GLU A 52 -8.31 30.92 -18.10
C GLU A 52 -9.76 31.30 -18.34
N ALA A 53 -10.51 30.42 -19.01
CA ALA A 53 -11.96 30.52 -19.09
C ALA A 53 -12.63 30.46 -17.71
N ALA A 54 -12.19 29.57 -16.81
CA ALA A 54 -12.74 29.45 -15.46
C ALA A 54 -12.43 30.69 -14.61
N THR A 55 -11.23 31.25 -14.75
CA THR A 55 -10.83 32.51 -14.10
C THR A 55 -11.69 33.68 -14.58
N LEU A 56 -11.92 33.78 -15.89
CA LEU A 56 -12.79 34.79 -16.49
C LEU A 56 -14.25 34.62 -16.04
N PHE A 57 -14.75 33.38 -16.04
CA PHE A 57 -16.08 33.04 -15.55
C PHE A 57 -16.27 33.48 -14.09
N LEU A 58 -15.32 33.15 -13.20
CA LEU A 58 -15.39 33.57 -11.80
C LEU A 58 -15.35 35.08 -11.62
N LYS A 59 -14.55 35.78 -12.45
CA LYS A 59 -14.53 37.23 -12.43
C LYS A 59 -15.92 37.81 -12.73
N PHE A 60 -16.57 37.36 -13.79
CA PHE A 60 -17.92 37.82 -14.13
C PHE A 60 -18.94 37.40 -13.08
N LEU A 61 -18.82 36.19 -12.53
CA LEU A 61 -19.68 35.69 -11.47
C LEU A 61 -19.61 36.58 -10.20
N LEU A 62 -18.41 37.01 -9.80
CA LEU A 62 -18.20 37.89 -8.65
C LEU A 62 -18.69 39.33 -8.89
N GLU A 63 -18.84 39.74 -10.15
CA GLU A 63 -19.36 41.07 -10.53
C GLU A 63 -20.91 41.12 -10.49
N LEU A 64 -21.59 39.97 -10.55
CA LEU A 64 -23.07 39.87 -10.53
C LEU A 64 -23.68 40.46 -9.25
N GLN A 65 -24.69 41.33 -9.43
CA GLN A 65 -25.41 41.97 -8.32
C GLN A 65 -26.85 41.46 -8.17
N GLU A 66 -27.32 40.61 -9.08
CA GLU A 66 -28.68 40.08 -9.08
C GLU A 66 -28.90 39.09 -7.93
N GLU A 67 -30.16 38.86 -7.54
CA GLU A 67 -30.45 37.89 -6.49
C GLU A 67 -30.42 36.45 -7.03
N GLY A 68 -30.10 35.49 -6.15
CA GLY A 68 -30.18 34.06 -6.48
C GLY A 68 -29.04 33.48 -7.32
N TRP A 69 -28.12 34.28 -7.88
CA TRP A 69 -27.04 33.76 -8.73
C TRP A 69 -26.14 32.75 -8.03
N PHE A 70 -25.88 32.91 -6.72
CA PHE A 70 -25.00 32.01 -5.98
C PHE A 70 -25.64 30.62 -5.82
N ARG A 71 -26.94 30.57 -5.54
CA ARG A 71 -27.69 29.31 -5.51
C ARG A 71 -27.81 28.72 -6.90
N GLY A 72 -28.08 29.55 -7.92
CA GLY A 72 -28.07 29.13 -9.32
C GLY A 72 -26.73 28.53 -9.76
N PHE A 73 -25.61 29.09 -9.30
CA PHE A 73 -24.28 28.57 -9.54
C PHE A 73 -24.06 27.20 -8.87
N LEU A 74 -24.44 27.05 -7.60
CA LEU A 74 -24.38 25.76 -6.92
C LEU A 74 -25.26 24.71 -7.61
N ASP A 75 -26.49 25.07 -7.94
CA ASP A 75 -27.40 24.17 -8.65
C ASP A 75 -26.80 23.80 -10.04
N ALA A 76 -26.20 24.76 -10.76
CA ALA A 76 -25.51 24.50 -12.02
C ALA A 76 -24.35 23.51 -11.89
N LEU A 77 -23.51 23.65 -10.84
CA LEU A 77 -22.45 22.70 -10.53
C LEU A 77 -23.01 21.29 -10.30
N HIS A 78 -24.06 21.18 -9.48
CA HIS A 78 -24.70 19.90 -9.19
C HIS A 78 -25.27 19.25 -10.46
N HIS A 79 -25.98 20.00 -11.31
CA HIS A 79 -26.56 19.48 -12.56
C HIS A 79 -25.51 19.10 -13.60
N ALA A 80 -24.39 19.82 -13.66
CA ALA A 80 -23.27 19.45 -14.54
C ALA A 80 -22.44 18.28 -14.00
N GLY A 81 -22.68 17.83 -12.77
CA GLY A 81 -22.01 16.69 -12.16
C GLY A 81 -20.79 17.05 -11.31
N TYR A 82 -20.52 18.33 -11.04
CA TYR A 82 -19.48 18.81 -10.11
C TYR A 82 -19.89 18.65 -8.65
N SER A 83 -20.14 17.42 -8.20
CA SER A 83 -20.64 17.16 -6.85
C SER A 83 -19.64 17.49 -5.75
N GLY A 84 -18.34 17.27 -5.99
CA GLY A 84 -17.30 17.56 -5.00
C GLY A 84 -17.08 19.07 -4.85
N LEU A 85 -17.11 19.82 -5.95
CA LEU A 85 -17.02 21.26 -5.93
C LEU A 85 -18.28 21.93 -5.35
N TYR A 86 -19.46 21.37 -5.64
CA TYR A 86 -20.73 21.76 -5.00
C TYR A 86 -20.65 21.61 -3.47
N GLU A 87 -20.28 20.42 -2.97
CA GLU A 87 -20.13 20.17 -1.54
C GLU A 87 -19.13 21.13 -0.90
N ALA A 88 -17.96 21.29 -1.53
CA ALA A 88 -16.87 22.11 -0.99
C ALA A 88 -17.24 23.60 -0.89
N ILE A 89 -18.00 24.13 -1.85
CA ILE A 89 -18.44 25.54 -1.82
C ILE A 89 -19.63 25.72 -0.87
N GLU A 90 -20.54 24.75 -0.77
CA GLU A 90 -21.67 24.80 0.16
C GLU A 90 -21.21 24.74 1.63
N SER A 91 -20.20 23.91 1.94
CA SER A 91 -19.64 23.78 3.30
C SER A 91 -18.40 24.63 3.57
N TRP A 92 -17.85 25.31 2.56
CA TRP A 92 -16.55 25.99 2.60
C TRP A 92 -15.39 25.09 3.08
N ASP A 93 -15.43 23.79 2.75
CA ASP A 93 -14.39 22.82 3.10
C ASP A 93 -13.81 22.17 1.83
N PHE A 94 -12.56 22.51 1.52
CA PHE A 94 -11.83 22.01 0.35
C PHE A 94 -10.86 20.88 0.69
N HIS A 95 -10.87 20.35 1.92
CA HIS A 95 -9.89 19.35 2.36
C HIS A 95 -9.92 18.06 1.53
N LYS A 96 -11.11 17.61 1.10
CA LYS A 96 -11.25 16.46 0.19
C LYS A 96 -10.57 16.71 -1.16
N ILE A 97 -10.74 17.92 -1.71
CA ILE A 97 -10.12 18.33 -2.98
C ILE A 97 -8.61 18.48 -2.83
N GLU A 98 -8.12 19.02 -1.70
CA GLU A 98 -6.69 19.18 -1.43
C GLU A 98 -5.96 17.82 -1.41
N LYS A 99 -6.56 16.78 -0.82
CA LYS A 99 -6.01 15.41 -0.82
C LYS A 99 -5.82 14.82 -2.23
N LEU A 100 -6.55 15.32 -3.23
CA LEU A 100 -6.40 14.86 -4.61
C LEU A 100 -5.13 15.40 -5.27
N GLU A 101 -4.50 16.45 -4.75
CA GLU A 101 -3.35 17.09 -5.40
C GLU A 101 -2.11 16.17 -5.43
N GLU A 102 -1.95 15.29 -4.44
CA GLU A 102 -0.92 14.23 -4.45
C GLU A 102 -1.13 13.29 -5.66
N HIS A 103 -2.37 12.87 -5.89
CA HIS A 103 -2.75 11.97 -6.98
C HIS A 103 -2.67 12.67 -8.35
N ARG A 104 -3.03 13.95 -8.42
CA ARG A 104 -2.86 14.77 -9.62
C ARG A 104 -1.39 14.94 -9.98
N SER A 105 -0.54 15.18 -8.99
CA SER A 105 0.91 15.32 -9.19
C SER A 105 1.53 14.01 -9.69
N LEU A 106 1.12 12.87 -9.14
CA LEU A 106 1.53 11.56 -9.66
C LEU A 106 1.06 11.35 -11.11
N LEU A 107 -0.21 11.65 -11.43
CA LEU A 107 -0.73 11.50 -12.78
C LEU A 107 -0.03 12.40 -13.80
N ARG A 108 0.33 13.64 -13.43
CA ARG A 108 1.13 14.53 -14.29
C ARG A 108 2.50 13.91 -14.62
N ARG A 109 3.14 13.28 -13.63
CA ARG A 109 4.44 12.61 -13.82
C ARG A 109 4.32 11.37 -14.71
N LEU A 110 3.26 10.60 -14.53
CA LEU A 110 3.02 9.36 -15.28
C LEU A 110 2.30 9.58 -16.62
N GLN A 111 1.94 10.83 -16.95
CA GLN A 111 1.19 11.16 -18.17
C GLN A 111 1.81 10.59 -19.46
N PRO A 112 3.15 10.61 -19.68
CA PRO A 112 3.75 10.03 -20.89
C PRO A 112 3.52 8.52 -21.01
N GLU A 113 3.65 7.79 -19.90
CA GLU A 113 3.40 6.35 -19.86
C GLU A 113 1.91 6.02 -19.97
N PHE A 114 1.05 6.84 -19.34
CA PHE A 114 -0.41 6.69 -19.44
C PHE A 114 -0.88 6.79 -20.89
N LYS A 115 -0.39 7.81 -21.63
CA LYS A 115 -0.75 8.03 -23.03
C LYS A 115 -0.37 6.87 -23.96
N THR A 116 0.73 6.19 -23.67
CA THR A 116 1.29 5.15 -24.54
C THR A 116 0.76 3.76 -24.25
N ARG A 117 0.41 3.47 -22.99
CA ARG A 117 0.02 2.13 -22.54
C ARG A 117 -1.47 1.93 -22.34
N ILE A 118 -2.24 3.00 -22.15
CA ILE A 118 -3.65 2.91 -21.81
C ILE A 118 -4.56 3.14 -23.02
N ASN A 119 -5.51 2.23 -23.22
CA ASN A 119 -6.63 2.45 -24.12
C ASN A 119 -7.83 3.01 -23.32
N PRO A 120 -8.26 4.25 -23.59
CA PRO A 120 -9.34 4.88 -22.84
C PRO A 120 -10.66 4.12 -22.94
N ASN A 121 -10.95 3.47 -24.07
CA ASN A 121 -12.24 2.79 -24.27
C ASN A 121 -12.47 1.64 -23.29
N ASP A 122 -11.40 1.03 -22.80
CA ASP A 122 -11.46 -0.13 -21.91
C ASP A 122 -11.64 0.31 -20.44
N ILE A 123 -11.04 1.45 -20.08
CA ILE A 123 -11.03 2.00 -18.71
C ILE A 123 -12.22 2.94 -18.45
N LEU A 124 -12.69 3.66 -19.47
CA LEU A 124 -13.73 4.68 -19.34
C LEU A 124 -15.04 4.20 -18.68
N PRO A 125 -15.53 2.96 -18.86
CA PRO A 125 -16.72 2.48 -18.16
C PRO A 125 -16.59 2.53 -16.63
N GLU A 126 -15.43 2.16 -16.08
CA GLU A 126 -15.14 2.17 -14.65
C GLU A 126 -14.93 3.60 -14.11
N LEU A 127 -14.45 4.51 -14.97
CA LEU A 127 -14.21 5.92 -14.63
C LEU A 127 -15.42 6.84 -14.87
N SER A 128 -16.51 6.32 -15.42
CA SER A 128 -17.68 7.11 -15.81
C SER A 128 -18.32 7.87 -14.64
N GLU A 129 -18.26 7.31 -13.42
CA GLU A 129 -18.73 7.95 -12.18
C GLU A 129 -17.76 9.03 -11.63
N CYS A 130 -16.52 9.04 -12.13
CA CYS A 130 -15.45 9.92 -11.68
C CYS A 130 -15.24 11.16 -12.56
N LEU A 131 -15.78 11.11 -13.78
CA LEU A 131 -15.71 12.16 -14.78
C LEU A 131 -17.10 12.74 -15.04
N ILE A 132 -17.15 13.89 -15.67
CA ILE A 132 -18.42 14.47 -16.09
C ILE A 132 -18.92 13.74 -17.35
N ASN A 133 -20.23 13.55 -17.48
CA ASN A 133 -20.84 12.85 -18.61
C ASN A 133 -20.42 13.43 -19.97
N GLN A 134 -20.30 14.76 -20.07
CA GLN A 134 -19.83 15.44 -21.27
C GLN A 134 -18.34 15.15 -21.55
N GLU A 135 -17.49 15.09 -20.52
CA GLU A 135 -16.08 14.72 -20.67
C GLU A 135 -15.92 13.27 -21.16
N CYS A 136 -16.71 12.34 -20.63
CA CYS A 136 -16.72 10.95 -21.09
C CYS A 136 -17.05 10.83 -22.58
N GLU A 137 -18.02 11.62 -23.06
CA GLU A 137 -18.40 11.63 -24.46
C GLU A 137 -17.33 12.29 -25.34
N GLU A 138 -16.73 13.39 -24.89
CA GLU A 138 -15.59 14.02 -25.56
C GLU A 138 -14.41 13.06 -25.69
N ILE A 139 -14.09 12.30 -24.64
CA ILE A 139 -13.02 11.29 -24.66
C ILE A 139 -13.32 10.22 -25.71
N ARG A 140 -14.55 9.66 -25.74
CA ARG A 140 -14.95 8.68 -26.77
C ARG A 140 -14.81 9.24 -28.18
N GLN A 141 -15.27 10.46 -28.41
CA GLN A 141 -15.17 11.12 -29.71
C GLN A 141 -13.72 11.34 -30.13
N VAL A 142 -12.85 11.75 -29.19
CA VAL A 142 -11.41 11.92 -29.47
C VAL A 142 -10.76 10.58 -29.77
N CYS A 143 -11.10 9.51 -29.04
CA CYS A 143 -10.64 8.15 -29.33
C CYS A 143 -11.02 7.72 -30.75
N SER A 144 -12.27 7.95 -31.17
CA SER A 144 -12.75 7.59 -32.51
C SER A 144 -12.11 8.43 -33.62
N ASN A 145 -11.91 9.74 -33.40
CA ASN A 145 -11.48 10.67 -34.44
C ASN A 145 -9.95 10.80 -34.56
N LYS A 146 -9.23 10.74 -33.44
CA LYS A 146 -7.79 11.02 -33.34
C LYS A 146 -6.96 9.84 -32.80
N GLY A 147 -7.63 8.73 -32.45
CA GLY A 147 -7.01 7.50 -31.98
C GLY A 147 -6.87 7.40 -30.46
N PRO A 148 -6.50 6.21 -29.95
CA PRO A 148 -6.49 5.92 -28.51
C PRO A 148 -5.54 6.82 -27.70
N MET A 149 -4.36 7.13 -28.23
CA MET A 149 -3.36 7.97 -27.57
C MET A 149 -3.86 9.41 -27.31
N ALA A 150 -4.54 10.01 -28.30
CA ALA A 150 -5.15 11.33 -28.14
C ALA A 150 -6.32 11.31 -27.15
N GLY A 151 -7.07 10.20 -27.12
CA GLY A 151 -8.11 9.98 -26.12
C GLY A 151 -7.55 9.82 -24.70
N ALA A 152 -6.41 9.14 -24.55
CA ALA A 152 -5.73 8.95 -23.26
C ALA A 152 -5.18 10.27 -22.74
N GLU A 153 -4.65 11.12 -23.63
CA GLU A 153 -4.28 12.49 -23.29
C GLU A 153 -5.47 13.30 -22.77
N LYS A 154 -6.62 13.23 -23.46
CA LYS A 154 -7.83 13.92 -23.03
C LYS A 154 -8.38 13.38 -21.71
N MET A 155 -8.33 12.05 -21.51
CA MET A 155 -8.72 11.42 -20.26
C MET A 155 -7.86 11.90 -19.08
N VAL A 156 -6.54 12.00 -19.25
CA VAL A 156 -5.66 12.57 -18.21
C VAL A 156 -6.01 14.03 -17.92
N GLU A 157 -6.28 14.84 -18.95
CA GLU A 157 -6.72 16.23 -18.77
C GLU A 157 -7.98 16.31 -17.89
N CYS A 158 -8.98 15.49 -18.15
CA CYS A 158 -10.22 15.43 -17.38
C CYS A 158 -10.01 14.90 -15.94
N LEU A 159 -9.23 13.82 -15.78
CA LEU A 159 -8.91 13.26 -14.45
C LEU A 159 -8.15 14.24 -13.56
N LEU A 160 -7.21 15.00 -14.12
CA LEU A 160 -6.48 16.06 -13.39
C LEU A 160 -7.42 17.15 -12.87
N ARG A 161 -8.59 17.30 -13.48
CA ARG A 161 -9.62 18.29 -13.12
C ARG A 161 -10.76 17.70 -12.31
N SER A 162 -10.84 16.36 -12.17
CA SER A 162 -11.90 15.70 -11.41
C SER A 162 -11.96 16.20 -9.97
N ASP A 163 -13.17 16.49 -9.51
CA ASP A 163 -13.50 16.92 -8.14
C ASP A 163 -13.94 15.75 -7.24
N LYS A 164 -13.91 14.51 -7.75
CA LYS A 164 -14.44 13.32 -7.08
C LYS A 164 -13.37 12.67 -6.21
N GLU A 165 -13.57 12.58 -4.90
CA GLU A 165 -12.58 12.00 -3.97
C GLU A 165 -12.15 10.57 -4.36
N ASN A 166 -13.03 9.80 -4.99
CA ASN A 166 -12.78 8.39 -5.29
C ASN A 166 -12.07 8.15 -6.64
N TRP A 167 -11.89 9.16 -7.51
CA TRP A 167 -11.32 8.95 -8.84
C TRP A 167 -9.98 8.20 -8.84
N PRO A 168 -9.05 8.42 -7.88
CA PRO A 168 -7.79 7.68 -7.88
C PRO A 168 -7.95 6.19 -7.58
N LYS A 169 -8.96 5.83 -6.76
CA LYS A 169 -9.29 4.44 -6.43
C LYS A 169 -9.93 3.73 -7.63
N TYR A 170 -10.88 4.39 -8.29
CA TYR A 170 -11.51 3.85 -9.50
C TYR A 170 -10.51 3.72 -10.65
N LEU A 171 -9.59 4.68 -10.80
CA LEU A 171 -8.51 4.56 -11.78
C LEU A 171 -7.63 3.35 -11.48
N LYS A 172 -7.25 3.14 -10.21
CA LYS A 172 -6.49 1.97 -9.80
C LYS A 172 -7.20 0.66 -10.15
N LEU A 173 -8.47 0.53 -9.77
CA LEU A 173 -9.28 -0.66 -10.03
C LEU A 173 -9.41 -0.93 -11.54
N ALA A 174 -9.61 0.11 -12.34
CA ALA A 174 -9.72 -0.01 -13.77
C ALA A 174 -8.39 -0.43 -14.43
N LEU A 175 -7.26 0.06 -13.92
CA LEU A 175 -5.92 -0.34 -14.37
C LEU A 175 -5.58 -1.79 -13.99
N GLU A 176 -5.99 -2.24 -12.79
CA GLU A 176 -5.79 -3.62 -12.33
C GLU A 176 -6.61 -4.62 -13.14
N LYS A 177 -7.82 -4.24 -13.55
CA LYS A 177 -8.72 -5.09 -14.35
C LYS A 177 -8.22 -5.33 -15.78
N GLU A 178 -7.51 -4.36 -16.34
CA GLU A 178 -6.95 -4.42 -17.70
C GLU A 178 -5.60 -5.18 -17.76
N GLU A 179 -5.14 -5.81 -16.66
CA GLU A 179 -3.80 -6.41 -16.54
C GLU A 179 -2.68 -5.45 -17.00
N SER A 180 -2.91 -4.15 -16.84
CA SER A 180 -1.97 -3.12 -17.25
C SER A 180 -0.82 -3.05 -16.25
N ASN A 181 0.41 -3.26 -16.72
CA ASN A 181 1.64 -3.02 -15.95
C ASN A 181 1.74 -1.57 -15.42
N PHE A 182 0.87 -0.66 -15.84
CA PHE A 182 0.76 0.70 -15.31
C PHE A 182 0.15 0.76 -13.90
N SER A 183 -0.63 -0.26 -13.49
CA SER A 183 -1.21 -0.35 -12.14
C SER A 183 -0.14 -0.34 -11.02
N GLU A 184 1.03 -0.91 -11.29
CA GLU A 184 2.19 -0.94 -10.37
C GLU A 184 2.82 0.45 -10.18
N LEU A 185 2.72 1.33 -11.17
CA LEU A 185 3.23 2.71 -11.10
C LEU A 185 2.24 3.66 -10.41
N TRP A 186 0.96 3.27 -10.33
CA TRP A 186 -0.10 4.03 -9.67
C TRP A 186 -0.14 3.78 -8.15
N ILE A 187 0.99 4.03 -7.48
CA ILE A 187 1.16 3.92 -6.02
C ILE A 187 1.62 5.27 -5.47
N ILE A 188 0.78 5.92 -4.66
CA ILE A 188 1.23 7.05 -3.85
C ILE A 188 1.89 6.49 -2.61
N GLU A 189 3.23 6.45 -2.63
CA GLU A 189 4.02 6.34 -1.41
C GLU A 189 3.70 7.55 -0.52
N LYS A 190 2.88 7.34 0.52
CA LYS A 190 2.71 8.34 1.56
C LYS A 190 4.02 8.48 2.34
N GLY A 191 4.85 9.44 1.93
CA GLY A 191 5.91 10.00 2.75
C GLY A 191 7.30 9.99 2.14
N ALA A 192 7.50 10.69 1.02
CA ALA A 192 8.83 11.18 0.64
C ALA A 192 8.76 12.70 0.52
N LYS A 193 9.29 13.40 1.53
CA LYS A 193 9.66 14.82 1.38
C LYS A 193 10.82 14.89 0.40
N GLU A 194 10.71 15.88 -0.47
CA GLU A 194 11.66 16.27 -1.52
C GLU A 194 13.10 16.35 -1.00
N GLU A 195 14.02 15.64 -1.66
CA GLU A 195 15.36 16.17 -1.91
C GLU A 195 15.67 15.98 -3.40
N THR A 196 15.75 17.12 -4.07
CA THR A 196 16.17 17.30 -5.46
C THR A 196 17.66 16.96 -5.57
N LYS A 197 18.03 16.01 -6.44
CA LYS A 197 19.33 16.00 -7.11
C LYS A 197 19.17 15.63 -8.56
N GLU A 198 19.58 16.56 -9.41
CA GLU A 198 19.72 16.43 -10.85
C GLU A 198 20.91 15.52 -11.23
N LEU A 199 20.75 14.88 -12.41
CA LEU A 199 21.76 14.26 -13.30
C LEU A 199 22.34 12.91 -12.80
N GLU A 200 22.37 11.83 -13.59
CA GLU A 200 22.75 11.73 -15.01
C GLU A 200 22.22 10.41 -15.63
N ASP A 201 22.05 10.42 -16.95
CA ASP A 201 21.62 9.32 -17.83
C ASP A 201 22.39 8.00 -17.64
N GLY A 202 21.66 6.89 -17.80
CA GLY A 202 22.24 5.55 -17.88
C GLY A 202 21.18 4.46 -17.90
N GLU A 203 20.46 4.34 -19.03
CA GLU A 203 19.64 3.16 -19.36
C GLU A 203 20.47 1.87 -19.28
N ILE A 204 20.11 0.94 -18.39
CA ILE A 204 20.19 -0.52 -18.65
C ILE A 204 19.01 -1.18 -17.93
N GLU A 205 18.09 -1.75 -18.71
CA GLU A 205 17.01 -2.63 -18.27
C GLU A 205 17.55 -3.80 -17.43
N THR A 206 17.01 -3.97 -16.23
CA THR A 206 17.05 -5.27 -15.52
C THR A 206 15.63 -5.63 -15.12
N SER A 207 15.06 -6.57 -15.86
CA SER A 207 13.72 -7.11 -15.64
C SER A 207 13.70 -7.98 -14.37
N ASP A 208 13.34 -7.40 -13.23
CA ASP A 208 13.04 -8.17 -12.02
C ASP A 208 11.61 -8.75 -12.13
N VAL A 209 11.52 -9.96 -12.68
CA VAL A 209 10.29 -10.76 -12.67
C VAL A 209 10.02 -11.22 -11.23
N GLN A 210 9.11 -10.53 -10.53
CA GLN A 210 8.61 -10.97 -9.23
C GLN A 210 7.49 -12.00 -9.42
N ILE A 211 7.81 -13.27 -9.20
CA ILE A 211 6.85 -14.38 -9.24
C ILE A 211 6.20 -14.52 -7.86
N PHE A 212 4.89 -14.26 -7.78
CA PHE A 212 4.09 -14.51 -6.58
C PHE A 212 3.81 -16.01 -6.43
N TYR A 213 4.35 -16.62 -5.36
CA TYR A 213 3.94 -17.96 -4.94
C TYR A 213 2.87 -17.87 -3.85
N LYS A 214 1.68 -18.40 -4.15
CA LYS A 214 0.61 -18.62 -3.19
C LYS A 214 0.93 -19.89 -2.40
N GLU A 215 1.41 -19.78 -1.17
CA GLU A 215 1.52 -20.93 -0.27
C GLU A 215 0.11 -21.32 0.19
N GLU A 216 -0.53 -22.28 -0.49
CA GLU A 216 -1.65 -23.00 0.11
C GLU A 216 -1.10 -23.96 1.18
N PRO A 217 -1.75 -24.08 2.35
CA PRO A 217 -1.36 -25.07 3.33
C PRO A 217 -1.47 -26.46 2.70
N GLU A 218 -0.35 -27.18 2.58
CA GLU A 218 -0.33 -28.57 2.14
C GLU A 218 -1.22 -29.42 3.07
N CYS A 219 -2.49 -29.63 2.67
CA CYS A 219 -3.21 -30.86 2.96
C CYS A 219 -2.74 -31.87 1.92
N GLN A 220 -1.71 -32.66 2.24
CA GLN A 220 -1.21 -33.65 1.30
C GLN A 220 -2.30 -34.71 1.00
N ASN A 221 -2.79 -34.68 -0.24
CA ASN A 221 -3.42 -35.74 -1.03
C ASN A 221 -4.71 -36.40 -0.51
N LEU A 222 -5.86 -35.88 -0.95
CA LEU A 222 -7.06 -36.68 -1.26
C LEU A 222 -7.57 -36.30 -2.65
N SER A 223 -6.88 -36.76 -3.70
CA SER A 223 -7.48 -36.88 -5.02
C SER A 223 -8.25 -38.20 -5.10
N GLN A 224 -9.58 -38.18 -4.90
CA GLN A 224 -10.52 -39.06 -5.60
C GLN A 224 -11.91 -38.41 -5.71
N ASN A 225 -12.25 -38.02 -6.95
CA ASN A 225 -13.55 -37.96 -7.63
C ASN A 225 -14.84 -37.57 -6.85
N SER A 226 -15.46 -36.49 -7.33
CA SER A 226 -16.91 -36.25 -7.57
C SER A 226 -17.97 -36.58 -6.49
N CYS A 227 -18.66 -35.52 -6.02
CA CYS A 227 -20.02 -35.45 -5.43
C CYS A 227 -20.24 -35.69 -3.90
N PRO A 228 -21.32 -35.13 -3.28
CA PRO A 228 -21.23 -34.32 -2.04
C PRO A 228 -21.89 -34.96 -0.78
N PRO A 229 -22.17 -34.18 0.29
CA PRO A 229 -21.36 -34.01 1.50
C PRO A 229 -21.84 -34.92 2.66
N ALA A 230 -20.90 -35.47 3.43
CA ALA A 230 -21.21 -36.09 4.72
C ALA A 230 -20.23 -35.58 5.78
N GLU A 231 -20.79 -35.07 6.86
CA GLU A 231 -20.11 -34.59 8.06
C GLU A 231 -19.17 -35.65 8.62
N ALA A 232 -17.86 -35.36 8.63
CA ALA A 232 -16.88 -36.12 9.39
C ALA A 232 -15.87 -35.15 10.01
N SER A 233 -15.92 -35.06 11.34
CA SER A 233 -14.99 -34.29 12.18
C SER A 233 -13.54 -34.73 11.92
N CYS A 234 -12.75 -33.86 11.28
CA CYS A 234 -11.35 -34.14 10.98
C CYS A 234 -10.49 -33.86 12.23
N THR A 235 -10.24 -34.89 13.04
CA THR A 235 -9.24 -34.87 14.11
C THR A 235 -7.84 -34.80 13.50
N GLN A 236 -7.30 -33.59 13.32
CA GLN A 236 -5.92 -33.40 12.83
C GLN A 236 -4.91 -33.92 13.86
N SER A 237 -4.14 -34.93 13.48
CA SER A 237 -2.98 -35.45 14.22
C SER A 237 -1.87 -34.38 14.30
N PRO A 238 -1.09 -34.31 15.40
CA PRO A 238 -0.02 -33.34 15.55
C PRO A 238 1.06 -33.53 14.48
N ILE A 239 1.33 -32.46 13.72
CA ILE A 239 2.34 -32.42 12.66
C ILE A 239 3.72 -32.55 13.33
N LYS A 240 4.47 -33.61 12.98
CA LYS A 240 5.84 -33.77 13.46
C LYS A 240 6.81 -32.99 12.58
N PRO A 241 7.77 -32.25 13.16
CA PRO A 241 8.79 -31.55 12.39
C PRO A 241 9.73 -32.52 11.67
N ARG A 242 10.12 -32.15 10.45
CA ARG A 242 11.15 -32.84 9.66
C ARG A 242 12.55 -32.53 10.19
N ASN A 243 13.56 -33.34 9.84
CA ASN A 243 14.90 -33.15 10.40
C ASN A 243 15.52 -31.83 9.94
N TYR A 244 15.38 -31.45 8.68
CA TYR A 244 15.86 -30.15 8.20
C TYR A 244 15.15 -28.97 8.89
N GLN A 245 13.90 -29.12 9.30
CA GLN A 245 13.16 -28.07 10.03
C GLN A 245 13.71 -27.91 11.45
N LEU A 246 14.05 -29.02 12.12
CA LEU A 246 14.73 -29.01 13.41
C LEU A 246 16.14 -28.41 13.30
N GLU A 247 16.86 -28.73 12.24
CA GLU A 247 18.18 -28.16 11.93
C GLU A 247 18.11 -26.64 11.78
N LEU A 248 17.15 -26.13 10.99
CA LEU A 248 16.92 -24.69 10.80
C LEU A 248 16.54 -24.00 12.12
N ALA A 249 15.72 -24.65 12.96
CA ALA A 249 15.29 -24.08 14.24
C ALA A 249 16.41 -24.01 15.28
N ARG A 250 17.35 -24.97 15.27
CA ARG A 250 18.31 -25.20 16.37
C ARG A 250 18.99 -23.93 16.90
N PRO A 251 19.60 -23.04 16.09
CA PRO A 251 20.27 -21.85 16.63
C PRO A 251 19.32 -20.88 17.34
N ALA A 252 18.09 -20.76 16.84
CA ALA A 252 17.04 -19.97 17.46
C ALA A 252 16.58 -20.59 18.79
N LEU A 253 16.44 -21.92 18.84
CA LEU A 253 16.13 -22.65 20.08
C LEU A 253 17.25 -22.50 21.14
N GLU A 254 18.49 -22.28 20.74
CA GLU A 254 19.61 -21.95 21.63
C GLU A 254 19.60 -20.49 22.13
N GLY A 255 18.64 -19.67 21.68
CA GLY A 255 18.51 -18.27 22.07
C GLY A 255 19.35 -17.29 21.23
N LYS A 256 19.91 -17.72 20.10
CA LYS A 256 20.70 -16.84 19.23
C LYS A 256 19.81 -16.04 18.29
N ASN A 257 20.15 -14.77 18.05
CA ASN A 257 19.55 -14.00 16.96
C ASN A 257 19.94 -14.63 15.62
N THR A 258 18.95 -15.06 14.83
CA THR A 258 19.15 -15.99 13.71
C THR A 258 18.37 -15.57 12.46
N ILE A 259 19.03 -15.57 11.30
CA ILE A 259 18.36 -15.52 9.98
C ILE A 259 18.20 -16.94 9.47
N ILE A 260 16.98 -17.37 9.24
CA ILE A 260 16.63 -18.66 8.64
C ILE A 260 16.45 -18.43 7.14
N CYS A 261 17.42 -18.90 6.35
CA CYS A 261 17.41 -18.79 4.90
C CYS A 261 17.16 -20.18 4.29
N ALA A 262 15.94 -20.39 3.80
CA ALA A 262 15.52 -21.65 3.20
C ALA A 262 14.45 -21.43 2.11
N PRO A 263 14.41 -22.25 1.03
CA PRO A 263 13.51 -22.04 -0.12
C PRO A 263 12.03 -21.87 0.26
N THR A 264 11.25 -21.18 -0.57
CA THR A 264 9.78 -21.15 -0.43
C THR A 264 9.20 -22.57 -0.52
N GLY A 265 8.12 -22.85 0.22
CA GLY A 265 7.54 -24.19 0.28
C GLY A 265 8.22 -25.18 1.24
N CYS A 266 9.38 -24.86 1.84
CA CYS A 266 10.00 -25.74 2.86
C CYS A 266 9.35 -25.65 4.26
N GLY A 267 8.35 -24.78 4.43
CA GLY A 267 7.66 -24.58 5.71
C GLY A 267 8.42 -23.73 6.73
N LYS A 268 9.05 -22.61 6.30
CA LYS A 268 9.67 -21.62 7.20
C LYS A 268 8.71 -21.15 8.29
N THR A 269 7.44 -20.92 7.94
CA THR A 269 6.38 -20.59 8.89
C THR A 269 6.24 -21.65 9.98
N PHE A 270 6.30 -22.94 9.63
CA PHE A 270 6.24 -24.02 10.62
C PHE A 270 7.47 -24.05 11.52
N VAL A 271 8.66 -23.78 10.98
CA VAL A 271 9.88 -23.59 11.78
C VAL A 271 9.71 -22.44 12.80
N ALA A 272 9.10 -21.33 12.39
CA ALA A 272 8.79 -20.22 13.29
C ALA A 272 7.82 -20.61 14.40
N LEU A 273 6.79 -21.43 14.12
CA LEU A 273 5.87 -21.95 15.13
C LEU A 273 6.59 -22.79 16.18
N LEU A 274 7.51 -23.68 15.77
CA LEU A 274 8.34 -24.49 16.68
C LEU A 274 9.20 -23.61 17.59
N ILE A 275 9.80 -22.55 17.03
CA ILE A 275 10.60 -21.59 17.78
C ILE A 275 9.72 -20.86 18.79
N CYS A 276 8.54 -20.38 18.38
CA CYS A 276 7.59 -19.71 19.27
C CYS A 276 7.14 -20.60 20.42
N GLU A 277 6.76 -21.84 20.14
CA GLU A 277 6.31 -22.79 21.15
C GLU A 277 7.42 -23.06 22.17
N HIS A 278 8.62 -23.39 21.69
CA HIS A 278 9.77 -23.63 22.56
C HIS A 278 10.16 -22.39 23.37
N HIS A 279 10.09 -21.20 22.76
CA HIS A 279 10.38 -19.94 23.43
C HIS A 279 9.40 -19.68 24.57
N LEU A 280 8.09 -19.81 24.34
CA LEU A 280 7.07 -19.63 25.37
C LEU A 280 7.18 -20.65 26.50
N GLN A 281 7.52 -21.91 26.20
CA GLN A 281 7.69 -22.97 27.19
C GLN A 281 8.87 -22.73 28.15
N LYS A 282 9.86 -21.89 27.80
CA LYS A 282 11.00 -21.57 28.67
C LYS A 282 10.65 -20.63 29.82
N PHE A 283 9.58 -19.86 29.72
CA PHE A 283 9.27 -18.85 30.74
C PHE A 283 8.66 -19.51 31.98
N PRO A 284 9.28 -19.34 33.17
CA PRO A 284 8.73 -19.87 34.42
C PRO A 284 7.40 -19.23 34.79
N ARG A 285 6.63 -19.89 35.66
CA ARG A 285 5.38 -19.34 36.20
C ARG A 285 5.62 -17.95 36.82
N GLY A 286 5.03 -16.92 36.21
CA GLY A 286 5.12 -15.53 36.68
C GLY A 286 5.88 -14.59 35.73
N GLN A 287 6.71 -15.11 34.83
CA GLN A 287 7.23 -14.37 33.69
C GLN A 287 6.45 -14.78 32.44
N LYS A 288 6.19 -13.82 31.54
CA LYS A 288 5.45 -14.08 30.31
C LYS A 288 6.34 -13.79 29.11
N GLY A 289 6.58 -14.82 28.31
CA GLY A 289 7.09 -14.62 26.96
C GLY A 289 6.06 -13.84 26.16
N LYS A 290 6.52 -12.86 25.41
CA LYS A 290 5.71 -12.10 24.46
C LYS A 290 6.38 -12.11 23.10
N ILE A 291 5.62 -12.49 22.07
CA ILE A 291 6.12 -12.67 20.72
C ILE A 291 5.42 -11.70 19.80
N VAL A 292 6.18 -11.06 18.90
CA VAL A 292 5.63 -10.37 17.74
C VAL A 292 6.11 -11.03 16.45
N PHE A 293 5.16 -11.29 15.55
CA PHE A 293 5.43 -11.76 14.19
C PHE A 293 5.04 -10.67 13.20
N PHE A 294 6.00 -10.21 12.40
CA PHE A 294 5.76 -9.21 11.39
C PHE A 294 5.48 -9.82 10.03
N ALA A 295 4.42 -9.34 9.38
CA ALA A 295 4.11 -9.64 7.99
C ALA A 295 3.91 -8.33 7.21
N ASN A 296 4.59 -8.20 6.06
CA ASN A 296 4.61 -6.95 5.29
C ASN A 296 3.28 -6.66 4.56
N GLN A 297 2.68 -7.70 3.97
CA GLN A 297 1.48 -7.56 3.14
C GLN A 297 0.23 -8.04 3.89
N LEU A 298 -0.90 -7.36 3.67
CA LEU A 298 -2.16 -7.68 4.37
C LEU A 298 -2.65 -9.13 4.13
N PRO A 299 -2.60 -9.71 2.91
CA PRO A 299 -2.99 -11.11 2.71
C PRO A 299 -2.10 -12.09 3.48
N VAL A 300 -0.78 -11.86 3.46
CA VAL A 300 0.20 -12.66 4.21
C VAL A 300 -0.07 -12.52 5.71
N TYR A 301 -0.32 -11.30 6.20
CA TYR A 301 -0.71 -11.06 7.59
C TYR A 301 -1.95 -11.88 8.00
N GLU A 302 -3.04 -11.86 7.22
CA GLU A 302 -4.26 -12.60 7.57
C GLU A 302 -4.03 -14.12 7.53
N GLN A 303 -3.24 -14.60 6.56
CA GLN A 303 -2.84 -16.00 6.47
C GLN A 303 -2.04 -16.42 7.71
N GLN A 304 -1.01 -15.65 8.08
CA GLN A 304 -0.16 -15.96 9.23
C GLN A 304 -0.97 -15.91 10.52
N LYS A 305 -1.85 -14.92 10.68
CA LYS A 305 -2.79 -14.86 11.81
C LYS A 305 -3.64 -16.12 11.94
N SER A 306 -4.22 -16.60 10.85
CA SER A 306 -5.00 -17.85 10.84
C SER A 306 -4.16 -19.07 11.23
N VAL A 307 -2.95 -19.17 10.70
CA VAL A 307 -2.00 -20.26 11.01
C VAL A 307 -1.63 -20.28 12.50
N PHE A 308 -1.22 -19.13 13.06
CA PHE A 308 -0.85 -19.02 14.46
C PHE A 308 -2.03 -19.27 15.40
N LEU A 309 -3.23 -18.75 15.08
CA LEU A 309 -4.45 -19.03 15.84
C LEU A 309 -4.72 -20.53 15.91
N LYS A 310 -4.73 -21.20 14.76
CA LYS A 310 -5.03 -22.64 14.67
C LYS A 310 -3.98 -23.49 15.39
N TYR A 311 -2.70 -23.14 15.29
CA TYR A 311 -1.63 -23.89 15.93
C TYR A 311 -1.64 -23.76 17.46
N PHE A 312 -1.82 -22.53 17.96
CA PHE A 312 -1.76 -22.25 19.40
C PHE A 312 -3.09 -22.35 20.14
N GLU A 313 -4.21 -22.59 19.44
CA GLU A 313 -5.57 -22.74 20.02
C GLU A 313 -5.61 -23.70 21.22
N ARG A 314 -4.92 -24.84 21.12
CA ARG A 314 -4.90 -25.88 22.16
C ARG A 314 -3.89 -25.65 23.29
N HIS A 315 -3.01 -24.66 23.14
CA HIS A 315 -1.92 -24.39 24.08
C HIS A 315 -2.34 -23.39 25.17
N GLY A 316 -3.49 -22.72 25.01
CA GLY A 316 -4.00 -21.75 25.98
C GLY A 316 -3.34 -20.36 25.90
N TYR A 317 -2.54 -20.10 24.86
CA TYR A 317 -1.97 -18.78 24.59
C TYR A 317 -2.98 -17.86 23.93
N LYS A 318 -2.94 -16.58 24.29
CA LYS A 318 -3.76 -15.54 23.69
C LYS A 318 -3.05 -14.97 22.46
N ILE A 319 -3.70 -15.06 21.31
CA ILE A 319 -3.17 -14.56 20.04
C ILE A 319 -4.08 -13.43 19.55
N ALA A 320 -3.46 -12.32 19.15
CA ALA A 320 -4.13 -11.22 18.49
C ALA A 320 -3.42 -10.84 17.19
N GLY A 321 -4.17 -10.19 16.31
CA GLY A 321 -3.62 -9.59 15.09
C GLY A 321 -3.98 -8.12 15.02
N ILE A 322 -3.03 -7.28 14.63
CA ILE A 322 -3.25 -5.86 14.37
C ILE A 322 -2.74 -5.53 12.96
N SER A 323 -3.61 -4.92 12.15
CA SER A 323 -3.32 -4.47 10.79
C SER A 323 -3.82 -3.05 10.55
N GLY A 324 -3.42 -2.44 9.42
CA GLY A 324 -3.82 -1.06 9.10
C GLY A 324 -5.33 -0.86 9.02
N ALA A 325 -6.10 -1.91 8.73
CA ALA A 325 -7.56 -1.88 8.71
C ALA A 325 -8.21 -1.90 10.11
N THR A 326 -7.49 -2.35 11.13
CA THR A 326 -8.03 -2.53 12.50
C THR A 326 -7.52 -1.49 13.48
N VAL A 327 -6.36 -0.87 13.20
CA VAL A 327 -5.64 0.01 14.14
C VAL A 327 -6.42 1.26 14.58
N GLU A 328 -7.30 1.81 13.74
CA GLU A 328 -8.05 3.04 14.06
C GLU A 328 -9.09 2.84 15.18
N ASN A 329 -9.49 1.59 15.47
CA ASN A 329 -10.55 1.27 16.43
C ASN A 329 -10.05 0.53 17.69
N ILE A 330 -8.73 0.37 17.86
CA ILE A 330 -8.15 -0.45 18.94
C ILE A 330 -6.94 0.20 19.61
N SER A 331 -6.80 -0.06 20.91
CA SER A 331 -5.62 0.34 21.69
C SER A 331 -4.51 -0.71 21.50
N VAL A 332 -3.45 -0.31 20.80
CA VAL A 332 -2.31 -1.18 20.47
C VAL A 332 -1.61 -1.65 21.74
N ASP A 333 -1.42 -0.76 22.72
CA ASP A 333 -0.84 -1.04 24.02
C ASP A 333 -1.62 -2.12 24.80
N GLN A 334 -2.95 -2.02 24.86
CA GLN A 334 -3.78 -3.03 25.52
C GLN A 334 -3.73 -4.38 24.80
N ILE A 335 -3.71 -4.40 23.46
CA ILE A 335 -3.60 -5.67 22.72
C ILE A 335 -2.24 -6.30 22.96
N VAL A 336 -1.17 -5.52 22.89
CA VAL A 336 0.17 -6.01 23.17
C VAL A 336 0.24 -6.52 24.60
N GLU A 337 -0.29 -5.82 25.60
CA GLU A 337 -0.28 -6.26 27.00
C GLU A 337 -1.04 -7.58 27.22
N ASN A 338 -2.25 -7.69 26.68
CA ASN A 338 -3.20 -8.77 26.97
C ASN A 338 -3.00 -10.05 26.17
N ASN A 339 -2.09 -10.07 25.20
CA ASN A 339 -1.82 -11.23 24.34
C ASN A 339 -0.38 -11.73 24.48
N ASP A 340 -0.18 -13.02 24.25
CA ASP A 340 1.11 -13.69 24.30
C ASP A 340 1.82 -13.64 22.94
N ILE A 341 1.04 -13.77 21.86
CA ILE A 341 1.53 -13.69 20.47
C ILE A 341 0.74 -12.62 19.72
N ILE A 342 1.45 -11.70 19.06
CA ILE A 342 0.86 -10.63 18.28
C ILE A 342 1.35 -10.72 16.84
N ILE A 343 0.44 -10.91 15.89
CA ILE A 343 0.72 -10.79 14.46
C ILE A 343 0.50 -9.32 14.08
N LEU A 344 1.47 -8.70 13.41
CA LEU A 344 1.49 -7.26 13.20
C LEU A 344 1.97 -6.89 11.80
N THR A 345 1.37 -5.86 11.20
CA THR A 345 2.06 -5.16 10.10
C THR A 345 3.09 -4.19 10.70
N PRO A 346 4.33 -4.14 10.18
CA PRO A 346 5.44 -3.48 10.88
C PRO A 346 5.26 -1.97 11.04
N GLN A 347 4.59 -1.30 10.09
CA GLN A 347 4.34 0.14 10.16
C GLN A 347 3.54 0.54 11.42
N ILE A 348 2.73 -0.36 11.97
CA ILE A 348 1.97 -0.11 13.20
C ILE A 348 2.91 0.00 14.40
N LEU A 349 3.89 -0.88 14.51
CA LEU A 349 4.88 -0.79 15.58
C LEU A 349 5.76 0.45 15.42
N VAL A 350 6.17 0.80 14.18
CA VAL A 350 6.90 2.05 13.90
C VAL A 350 6.11 3.26 14.41
N ASN A 351 4.83 3.35 14.05
CA ASN A 351 3.97 4.44 14.50
C ASN A 351 3.78 4.44 16.02
N SER A 352 3.64 3.26 16.63
CA SER A 352 3.43 3.08 18.07
C SER A 352 4.68 3.40 18.91
N LEU A 353 5.88 3.17 18.38
CA LEU A 353 7.13 3.61 19.00
C LEU A 353 7.27 5.13 18.88
N LYS A 354 6.96 5.69 17.70
CA LYS A 354 7.09 7.11 17.42
C LYS A 354 6.14 7.99 18.25
N ASN A 355 4.90 7.54 18.44
CA ASN A 355 3.90 8.28 19.21
C ASN A 355 3.92 7.95 20.72
N GLY A 356 4.80 7.04 21.16
CA GLY A 356 4.95 6.63 22.55
C GLY A 356 3.87 5.68 23.08
N THR A 357 2.98 5.15 22.24
CA THR A 357 2.01 4.12 22.65
C THR A 357 2.72 2.84 23.13
N ILE A 358 3.80 2.45 22.46
CA ILE A 358 4.72 1.41 22.94
C ILE A 358 6.04 2.11 23.29
N PRO A 359 6.41 2.22 24.57
CA PRO A 359 7.57 3.02 24.98
C PRO A 359 8.91 2.32 24.74
N SER A 360 8.94 0.99 24.67
CA SER A 360 10.18 0.22 24.49
C SER A 360 9.89 -1.12 23.80
N LEU A 361 10.87 -1.63 23.04
CA LEU A 361 10.82 -2.96 22.45
C LEU A 361 10.95 -4.09 23.48
N SER A 362 11.36 -3.76 24.72
CA SER A 362 11.47 -4.70 25.85
C SER A 362 10.15 -5.31 26.30
N VAL A 363 9.02 -4.79 25.79
CA VAL A 363 7.70 -5.43 25.95
C VAL A 363 7.66 -6.80 25.27
N PHE A 364 8.46 -6.99 24.22
CA PHE A 364 8.61 -8.26 23.51
C PHE A 364 9.83 -9.02 24.02
N THR A 365 9.74 -10.34 23.95
CA THR A 365 10.84 -11.27 24.26
C THR A 365 11.38 -11.96 23.01
N LEU A 366 10.61 -11.96 21.93
CA LEU A 366 10.96 -12.51 20.62
C LEU A 366 10.27 -11.72 19.52
N MET A 367 11.03 -11.36 18.49
CA MET A 367 10.57 -10.66 17.28
C MET A 367 10.89 -11.53 16.06
N ILE A 368 9.88 -11.84 15.25
CA ILE A 368 10.01 -12.63 14.04
C ILE A 368 9.68 -11.75 12.83
N PHE A 369 10.63 -11.62 11.92
CA PHE A 369 10.52 -10.83 10.71
C PHE A 369 10.31 -11.75 9.51
N ASP A 370 9.10 -11.78 8.95
CA ASP A 370 8.83 -12.50 7.71
C ASP A 370 9.34 -11.70 6.50
N GLU A 371 9.91 -12.38 5.51
CA GLU A 371 10.66 -11.76 4.41
C GLU A 371 11.69 -10.72 4.90
N CYS A 372 12.54 -11.15 5.84
CA CYS A 372 13.46 -10.29 6.59
C CYS A 372 14.53 -9.60 5.74
N HIS A 373 14.74 -10.04 4.49
CA HIS A 373 15.65 -9.39 3.53
C HIS A 373 15.23 -7.94 3.23
N ASN A 374 13.97 -7.58 3.52
CA ASN A 374 13.48 -6.20 3.44
C ASN A 374 14.06 -5.25 4.51
N THR A 375 14.86 -5.73 5.46
CA THR A 375 15.45 -4.91 6.54
C THR A 375 16.61 -4.05 6.04
N SER A 376 16.28 -3.09 5.17
CA SER A 376 17.22 -2.15 4.59
C SER A 376 16.54 -0.81 4.30
N LYS A 377 17.35 0.22 4.01
CA LYS A 377 16.89 1.56 3.62
C LYS A 377 15.84 2.11 4.62
N LEU A 378 14.71 2.63 4.11
CA LEU A 378 13.62 3.19 4.90
C LEU A 378 12.50 2.20 5.18
N HIS A 379 12.71 0.90 4.93
CA HIS A 379 11.67 -0.10 5.19
C HIS A 379 11.32 -0.15 6.69
N PRO A 380 10.05 -0.35 7.06
CA PRO A 380 9.61 -0.35 8.46
C PRO A 380 10.39 -1.29 9.39
N TYR A 381 10.84 -2.45 8.89
CA TYR A 381 11.71 -3.35 9.65
C TYR A 381 13.02 -2.68 10.07
N ASN A 382 13.65 -1.94 9.14
CA ASN A 382 14.91 -1.27 9.41
C ASN A 382 14.71 -0.15 10.44
N VAL A 383 13.58 0.56 10.39
CA VAL A 383 13.21 1.56 11.39
C VAL A 383 13.02 0.93 12.77
N ILE A 384 12.31 -0.19 12.87
CA ILE A 384 12.15 -0.94 14.12
C ILE A 384 13.52 -1.38 14.66
N MET A 385 14.38 -1.92 13.79
CA MET A 385 15.71 -2.36 14.19
C MET A 385 16.66 -1.21 14.55
N PHE A 386 16.46 0.00 14.01
CA PHE A 386 17.18 1.17 14.49
C PHE A 386 16.82 1.47 15.95
N HIS A 387 15.55 1.41 16.35
CA HIS A 387 15.16 1.53 17.76
C HIS A 387 15.77 0.42 18.63
N TYR A 388 15.81 -0.81 18.13
CA TYR A 388 16.44 -1.95 18.81
C TYR A 388 17.94 -1.70 19.06
N LEU A 389 18.66 -1.30 18.02
CA LEU A 389 20.11 -1.05 18.09
C LEU A 389 20.43 0.19 18.91
N ASP A 390 19.60 1.23 18.87
CA ASP A 390 19.75 2.42 19.70
C ASP A 390 19.60 2.06 21.19
N GLN A 391 18.63 1.21 21.54
CA GLN A 391 18.50 0.68 22.90
C GLN A 391 19.72 -0.18 23.29
N LYS A 392 20.24 -1.02 22.37
CA LYS A 392 21.42 -1.88 22.61
C LYS A 392 22.70 -1.09 22.84
N LEU A 393 22.95 -0.08 21.99
CA LEU A 393 24.21 0.68 21.96
C LEU A 393 24.17 1.91 22.86
N GLY A 394 22.98 2.47 23.11
CA GLY A 394 22.75 3.64 23.96
C GLY A 394 22.89 3.38 25.46
N GLY A 395 23.25 2.16 25.88
CA GLY A 395 23.54 1.82 27.27
C GLY A 395 22.32 1.58 28.16
N SER A 396 21.14 1.33 27.57
CA SER A 396 19.99 0.88 28.35
C SER A 396 20.28 -0.48 29.01
N SER A 397 19.81 -0.67 30.24
CA SER A 397 19.85 -1.96 30.93
C SER A 397 18.63 -2.83 30.63
N ASP A 398 17.69 -2.33 29.82
CA ASP A 398 16.45 -3.04 29.52
C ASP A 398 16.72 -4.24 28.60
N PRO A 399 16.07 -5.39 28.85
CA PRO A 399 16.28 -6.60 28.07
C PRO A 399 15.76 -6.43 26.65
N LEU A 400 16.55 -6.85 25.67
CA LEU A 400 16.15 -6.86 24.27
C LEU A 400 15.50 -8.19 23.87
N PRO A 401 14.50 -8.18 22.98
CA PRO A 401 13.95 -9.40 22.43
C PRO A 401 14.99 -10.16 21.60
N GLN A 402 14.84 -11.49 21.54
CA GLN A 402 15.50 -12.29 20.52
C GLN A 402 14.96 -11.91 19.13
N VAL A 403 15.83 -11.89 18.11
CA VAL A 403 15.47 -11.54 16.73
C VAL A 403 15.61 -12.75 15.82
N ILE A 404 14.54 -13.08 15.11
CA ILE A 404 14.51 -14.14 14.10
C ILE A 404 14.07 -13.55 12.76
N GLY A 405 14.87 -13.74 11.71
CA GLY A 405 14.51 -13.39 10.35
C GLY A 405 14.16 -14.64 9.53
N LEU A 406 13.08 -14.59 8.76
CA LEU A 406 12.72 -15.65 7.81
C LEU A 406 12.88 -15.10 6.40
N THR A 407 13.56 -15.84 5.51
CA THR A 407 13.65 -15.43 4.11
C THR A 407 13.86 -16.63 3.18
N ALA A 408 13.37 -16.54 1.95
CA ALA A 408 13.72 -17.47 0.88
C ALA A 408 15.14 -17.24 0.35
N SER A 409 15.58 -15.99 0.33
CA SER A 409 16.90 -15.55 -0.10
C SER A 409 17.33 -14.33 0.67
N VAL A 410 18.60 -14.26 1.06
CA VAL A 410 19.17 -13.06 1.67
C VAL A 410 19.45 -11.93 0.66
N GLY A 411 19.40 -12.24 -0.64
CA GLY A 411 19.79 -11.32 -1.70
C GLY A 411 21.31 -11.09 -1.77
N VAL A 412 21.75 -10.40 -2.82
CA VAL A 412 23.16 -10.01 -3.01
C VAL A 412 23.35 -8.51 -3.29
N GLY A 413 22.26 -7.74 -3.35
CA GLY A 413 22.29 -6.34 -3.78
C GLY A 413 22.93 -6.20 -5.17
N ASP A 414 23.73 -5.14 -5.35
CA ASP A 414 24.45 -4.85 -6.60
C ASP A 414 25.82 -5.56 -6.69
N ALA A 415 26.04 -6.60 -5.87
CA ALA A 415 27.33 -7.27 -5.77
C ALA A 415 27.73 -7.95 -7.07
N LYS A 416 28.95 -7.68 -7.52
CA LYS A 416 29.54 -8.27 -8.74
C LYS A 416 30.43 -9.47 -8.47
N ASN A 417 30.79 -9.68 -7.20
CA ASN A 417 31.67 -10.76 -6.76
C ASN A 417 31.25 -11.30 -5.39
N THR A 418 31.83 -12.43 -5.01
CA THR A 418 31.51 -13.13 -3.77
C THR A 418 31.86 -12.33 -2.51
N THR A 419 32.90 -11.49 -2.57
CA THR A 419 33.29 -10.63 -1.45
C THR A 419 32.23 -9.56 -1.20
N GLU A 420 31.81 -8.83 -2.24
CA GLU A 420 30.74 -7.83 -2.16
C GLU A 420 29.43 -8.46 -1.70
N ALA A 421 29.10 -9.67 -2.18
CA ALA A 421 27.91 -10.40 -1.74
C ALA A 421 28.00 -10.78 -0.25
N THR A 422 29.18 -11.20 0.21
CA THR A 422 29.41 -11.49 1.63
C THR A 422 29.25 -10.24 2.48
N GLU A 423 29.80 -9.10 2.05
CA GLU A 423 29.61 -7.82 2.74
C GLU A 423 28.14 -7.40 2.78
N TYR A 424 27.39 -7.61 1.70
CA TYR A 424 25.96 -7.35 1.65
C TYR A 424 25.19 -8.20 2.68
N ILE A 425 25.47 -9.51 2.73
CA ILE A 425 24.86 -10.43 3.71
C ILE A 425 25.25 -10.01 5.14
N CYS A 426 26.51 -9.64 5.37
CA CYS A 426 26.96 -9.15 6.67
C CYS A 426 26.25 -7.85 7.08
N LYS A 427 25.98 -6.93 6.16
CA LYS A 427 25.20 -5.72 6.42
C LYS A 427 23.78 -6.06 6.84
N LEU A 428 23.10 -6.98 6.13
CA LEU A 428 21.77 -7.45 6.53
C LEU A 428 21.79 -8.10 7.93
N CYS A 429 22.81 -8.93 8.20
CA CYS A 429 22.97 -9.55 9.52
C CYS A 429 23.18 -8.50 10.62
N ALA A 430 23.95 -7.46 10.35
CA ALA A 430 24.18 -6.35 11.29
C ALA A 430 22.89 -5.54 11.53
N SER A 431 22.11 -5.27 10.48
CA SER A 431 20.82 -4.57 10.61
C SER A 431 19.83 -5.31 11.49
N LEU A 432 19.80 -6.65 11.42
CA LEU A 432 18.93 -7.49 12.26
C LEU A 432 19.57 -7.94 13.58
N ASP A 433 20.79 -7.48 13.89
CA ASP A 433 21.59 -7.93 15.04
C ASP A 433 21.72 -9.46 15.14
N THR A 434 21.82 -10.14 14.00
CA THR A 434 21.89 -11.61 13.94
C THR A 434 23.32 -12.11 13.96
N SER A 435 23.53 -13.20 14.70
CA SER A 435 24.84 -13.85 14.87
C SER A 435 24.98 -15.15 14.09
N VAL A 436 23.86 -15.69 13.58
CA VAL A 436 23.82 -16.96 12.85
C VAL A 436 22.91 -16.84 11.63
N VAL A 437 23.40 -17.33 10.48
CA VAL A 437 22.56 -17.62 9.31
C VAL A 437 22.35 -19.13 9.26
N ALA A 438 21.13 -19.56 9.54
CA ALA A 438 20.70 -20.95 9.53
C ALA A 438 20.25 -21.34 8.11
N THR A 439 20.94 -22.32 7.53
CA THR A 439 20.60 -22.97 6.26
C THR A 439 20.64 -24.48 6.47
N VAL A 440 19.91 -25.23 5.65
CA VAL A 440 19.99 -26.70 5.67
C VAL A 440 21.35 -27.13 5.13
N LYS A 441 22.06 -27.97 5.88
CA LYS A 441 23.38 -28.52 5.55
C LYS A 441 23.38 -30.04 5.76
N ASP A 442 23.00 -30.48 6.95
CA ASP A 442 23.07 -31.88 7.35
C ASP A 442 21.92 -32.70 6.72
N ASN A 443 20.77 -32.06 6.47
CA ASN A 443 19.56 -32.70 5.94
C ASN A 443 19.19 -32.23 4.52
N LEU A 444 20.19 -31.96 3.67
CA LEU A 444 19.95 -31.49 2.29
C LEU A 444 19.17 -32.51 1.45
N GLU A 445 19.46 -33.80 1.60
CA GLU A 445 18.77 -34.88 0.88
C GLU A 445 17.26 -34.87 1.18
N GLU A 446 16.88 -34.76 2.47
CA GLU A 446 15.47 -34.67 2.89
C GLU A 446 14.78 -33.41 2.33
N LEU A 447 15.49 -32.28 2.26
CA LEU A 447 14.93 -31.04 1.70
C LEU A 447 14.68 -31.14 0.20
N GLU A 448 15.62 -31.75 -0.54
CA GLU A 448 15.55 -31.88 -2.00
C GLU A 448 14.46 -32.85 -2.47
N GLU A 449 14.09 -33.84 -1.65
CA GLU A 449 12.94 -34.72 -1.93
C GLU A 449 11.59 -33.98 -1.89
N ILE A 450 11.51 -32.88 -1.14
CA ILE A 450 10.26 -32.14 -0.92
C ILE A 450 10.19 -30.90 -1.82
N VAL A 451 11.29 -30.16 -1.93
CA VAL A 451 11.33 -28.92 -2.69
C VAL A 451 11.70 -29.21 -4.13
N TYR A 452 10.70 -29.27 -5.00
CA TYR A 452 10.92 -29.42 -6.43
C TYR A 452 11.64 -28.20 -7.02
N LYS A 453 12.89 -28.37 -7.43
CA LYS A 453 13.65 -27.37 -8.20
C LYS A 453 13.62 -27.77 -9.68
N PRO A 454 12.75 -27.18 -10.52
CA PRO A 454 12.75 -27.48 -11.94
C PRO A 454 14.11 -27.09 -12.55
N GLN A 455 14.72 -27.99 -13.32
CA GLN A 455 15.88 -27.63 -14.11
C GLN A 455 15.44 -26.66 -15.21
N LYS A 456 16.01 -25.44 -15.22
CA LYS A 456 15.84 -24.52 -16.34
C LYS A 456 16.48 -25.17 -17.57
N CYS A 457 15.67 -25.49 -18.58
CA CYS A 457 16.17 -25.87 -19.90
C CYS A 457 17.08 -24.74 -20.40
N LYS A 458 18.33 -25.10 -20.72
CA LYS A 458 19.36 -24.16 -21.20
C LYS A 458 19.03 -23.60 -22.57
#